data_AF-A0A6B0XZH9-F1
#
_entry.id   AF-A0A6B0XZH9-F1
#
_cell.length_a   1.000
_cell.length_b   1.000
_cell.length_c   1.000
_cell.angle_alpha   90.00
_cell.angle_beta   90.00
_cell.angle_gamma   90.00
#
_symmetry.space_group_name_H-M   'P 1'
#
loop_
_entity.id
_entity.type
_entity.pdbx_description
1 polymer ?
#
loop_
_entity_poly.entity_id
_entity_poly.type
_entity_poly.pdbx_seq_one_letter_code
_entity_poly.pdbx_strand_id
1 'polypeptide(L)'
;MIVSPLRQALCTDRSQVTKGPDPGRWWSTATLPSGWAVHGFHFFVDWRLSPPAVGDTFLLTRLIDFERGEDSHSVTDGNVLGAFKAAGLRVEFEALRAVCARYGKELVAVLLPEREPAALDDGTPFWIVSTGKDGELTIARSMLRDLKKAIRTHSGGPVRVGGKGLIYGTSAVECLLSLTDAAYPGDADAVLVNTDGHVRYVIEFKKHTLTDPLGKHLANQYYPAPDGRKYQRLHALASELGSSSHGAVSLVMFYYSTKRPLIRLQLVGALGPESLEIKRDSGDVRIDGMTDAEVGGKIMAWMGIRK
;
A
#
# COMPACT_ATOMS: atom_id res chain seq x y z
N MET A 1 -3.23 -1.91 -24.55
CA MET A 1 -2.93 -1.44 -23.17
C MET A 1 -3.78 -2.14 -22.12
N ILE A 2 -3.18 -2.51 -20.97
CA ILE A 2 -3.86 -3.16 -19.84
C ILE A 2 -3.56 -2.39 -18.55
N VAL A 3 -4.58 -2.15 -17.72
CA VAL A 3 -4.42 -1.61 -16.37
C VAL A 3 -4.50 -2.76 -15.36
N SER A 4 -3.49 -2.90 -14.52
CA SER A 4 -3.42 -3.98 -13.52
C SER A 4 -3.13 -3.48 -12.10
N PRO A 5 -3.42 -4.29 -11.07
CA PRO A 5 -2.88 -4.07 -9.73
C PRO A 5 -1.35 -4.00 -9.74
N LEU A 6 -0.79 -3.45 -8.67
CA LEU A 6 0.65 -3.48 -8.40
C LEU A 6 1.16 -4.92 -8.25
N ARG A 7 2.45 -5.13 -8.59
CA ARG A 7 3.10 -6.44 -8.46
C ARG A 7 4.52 -6.31 -7.93
N GLN A 8 4.83 -7.05 -6.86
CA GLN A 8 6.19 -7.12 -6.34
C GLN A 8 7.07 -7.94 -7.29
N ALA A 9 7.99 -7.28 -7.98
CA ALA A 9 8.94 -7.89 -8.91
C ALA A 9 10.35 -7.33 -8.72
N LEU A 10 11.36 -8.02 -9.26
CA LEU A 10 12.74 -7.59 -9.19
C LEU A 10 12.93 -6.25 -9.92
N CYS A 11 13.67 -5.30 -9.33
CA CYS A 11 13.86 -3.99 -9.94
C CYS A 11 14.75 -4.01 -11.19
N THR A 12 15.58 -5.04 -11.36
CA THR A 12 16.45 -5.19 -12.54
C THR A 12 15.82 -6.02 -13.67
N ASP A 13 14.69 -6.66 -13.40
CA ASP A 13 13.93 -7.45 -14.37
C ASP A 13 12.48 -7.56 -13.88
N ARG A 14 11.60 -6.73 -14.45
CA ARG A 14 10.22 -6.62 -13.97
C ARG A 14 9.36 -7.84 -14.33
N SER A 15 9.85 -8.74 -15.19
CA SER A 15 9.19 -10.00 -15.50
C SER A 15 9.33 -11.03 -14.35
N GLN A 16 10.33 -10.86 -13.49
CA GLN A 16 10.57 -11.72 -12.34
C GLN A 16 9.71 -11.30 -11.13
N VAL A 17 8.43 -11.69 -11.17
CA VAL A 17 7.48 -11.47 -10.07
C VAL A 17 7.80 -12.41 -8.90
N THR A 18 7.78 -11.88 -7.67
CA THR A 18 8.04 -12.68 -6.49
C THR A 18 7.00 -13.77 -6.30
N LYS A 19 7.44 -14.95 -5.85
CA LYS A 19 6.58 -16.08 -5.51
C LYS A 19 6.31 -16.14 -4.01
N GLY A 20 5.29 -16.89 -3.60
CA GLY A 20 4.96 -17.17 -2.21
C GLY A 20 3.46 -17.02 -1.95
N PRO A 21 3.05 -17.13 -0.67
CA PRO A 21 1.68 -16.85 -0.28
C PRO A 21 1.28 -15.43 -0.65
N ASP A 22 0.05 -15.27 -1.10
CA ASP A 22 -0.57 -13.98 -1.36
C ASP A 22 -1.50 -13.65 -0.18
N PRO A 23 -1.05 -12.80 0.76
CA PRO A 23 -1.85 -12.48 1.94
C PRO A 23 -3.19 -11.87 1.57
N GLY A 24 -3.31 -11.19 0.42
CA GLY A 24 -4.57 -10.59 -0.03
C GLY A 24 -5.73 -11.60 -0.12
N ARG A 25 -5.44 -12.88 -0.37
CA ARG A 25 -6.46 -13.95 -0.38
C ARG A 25 -7.05 -14.22 0.99
N TRP A 26 -6.25 -14.10 2.05
CA TRP A 26 -6.67 -14.30 3.44
C TRP A 26 -7.49 -13.11 3.97
N TRP A 27 -7.38 -11.95 3.34
CA TRP A 27 -8.13 -10.72 3.64
C TRP A 27 -9.26 -10.45 2.63
N SER A 28 -9.61 -11.41 1.79
CA SER A 28 -10.60 -11.23 0.72
C SER A 28 -12.04 -11.14 1.24
N THR A 29 -12.97 -10.68 0.39
CA THR A 29 -14.40 -10.63 0.71
C THR A 29 -15.00 -11.98 1.12
N ALA A 30 -14.40 -13.10 0.70
CA ALA A 30 -14.82 -14.44 1.11
C ALA A 30 -14.45 -14.77 2.57
N THR A 31 -13.46 -14.07 3.14
CA THR A 31 -12.98 -14.30 4.51
C THR A 31 -13.49 -13.27 5.50
N LEU A 32 -13.78 -12.05 5.03
CA LEU A 32 -14.34 -10.96 5.83
C LEU A 32 -15.81 -11.22 6.22
N PRO A 33 -16.28 -10.68 7.36
CA PRO A 33 -17.70 -10.65 7.68
C PRO A 33 -18.50 -9.88 6.61
N SER A 34 -19.80 -10.16 6.52
CA SER A 34 -20.68 -9.49 5.57
C SER A 34 -20.61 -7.97 5.73
N GLY A 35 -20.41 -7.26 4.61
CA GLY A 35 -20.32 -5.79 4.56
C GLY A 35 -18.99 -5.20 5.05
N TRP A 36 -18.04 -5.99 5.52
CA TRP A 36 -16.66 -5.53 5.73
C TRP A 36 -15.91 -5.47 4.40
N ALA A 37 -14.96 -4.54 4.30
CA ALA A 37 -14.11 -4.37 3.13
C ALA A 37 -12.64 -4.22 3.53
N VAL A 38 -11.76 -4.53 2.58
CA VAL A 38 -10.32 -4.28 2.67
C VAL A 38 -9.90 -3.39 1.51
N HIS A 39 -9.06 -2.41 1.79
CA HIS A 39 -8.48 -1.53 0.76
C HIS A 39 -6.98 -1.34 1.00
N GLY A 40 -6.22 -1.18 -0.08
CA GLY A 40 -4.82 -0.75 -0.02
C GLY A 40 -4.63 0.54 -0.81
N PHE A 41 -3.77 1.43 -0.33
CA PHE A 41 -3.48 2.71 -0.97
C PHE A 41 -2.12 3.28 -0.54
N HIS A 42 -1.62 4.24 -1.31
CA HIS A 42 -0.45 5.03 -0.92
C HIS A 42 -0.88 6.38 -0.35
N PHE A 43 -0.03 6.95 0.49
CA PHE A 43 -0.26 8.23 1.13
C PHE A 43 1.07 8.94 1.42
N PHE A 44 1.00 10.27 1.43
CA PHE A 44 2.13 11.11 1.82
C PHE A 44 2.15 11.33 3.34
N VAL A 45 3.33 11.58 3.87
CA VAL A 45 3.53 12.03 5.25
C VAL A 45 4.50 13.21 5.24
N ASP A 46 4.08 14.34 5.80
CA ASP A 46 4.94 15.50 6.00
C ASP A 46 5.81 15.27 7.24
N TRP A 47 7.10 15.04 7.01
CA TRP A 47 8.08 14.73 8.05
C TRP A 47 8.61 15.95 8.79
N ARG A 48 8.22 17.17 8.39
CA ARG A 48 8.61 18.41 9.10
C ARG A 48 7.79 18.63 10.37
N LEU A 49 6.63 17.99 10.46
CA LEU A 49 5.71 18.11 11.59
C LEU A 49 6.02 17.02 12.64
N SER A 50 5.72 17.34 13.90
CA SER A 50 5.89 16.42 15.03
C SER A 50 4.61 16.45 15.89
N PRO A 51 3.79 15.37 15.87
CA PRO A 51 3.96 14.14 15.09
C PRO A 51 3.87 14.39 13.57
N PRO A 52 4.42 13.47 12.73
CA PRO A 52 4.30 13.58 11.27
C PRO A 52 2.82 13.62 10.84
N ALA A 53 2.48 14.51 9.90
CA ALA A 53 1.11 14.66 9.43
C ALA A 53 0.86 13.87 8.15
N VAL A 54 -0.32 13.29 8.03
CA VAL A 54 -0.74 12.53 6.85
C VAL A 54 -1.30 13.49 5.82
N GLY A 55 -0.81 13.40 4.58
CA GLY A 55 -1.28 14.24 3.48
C GLY A 55 -2.77 14.05 3.18
N ASP A 56 -3.38 15.04 2.55
CA ASP A 56 -4.83 15.08 2.32
C ASP A 56 -5.29 14.24 1.12
N THR A 57 -4.35 13.74 0.31
CA THR A 57 -4.64 12.92 -0.87
C THR A 57 -4.07 11.51 -0.69
N PHE A 58 -4.95 10.52 -0.80
CA PHE A 58 -4.58 9.10 -0.92
C PHE A 58 -4.54 8.68 -2.38
N LEU A 59 -3.73 7.67 -2.68
CA LEU A 59 -3.42 7.24 -4.03
C LEU A 59 -3.81 5.77 -4.23
N LEU A 60 -4.75 5.52 -5.12
CA LEU A 60 -4.99 4.19 -5.68
C LEU A 60 -4.00 3.95 -6.82
N THR A 61 -2.85 3.37 -6.53
CA THR A 61 -1.80 3.18 -7.53
C THR A 61 -2.07 1.91 -8.36
N ARG A 62 -1.91 2.02 -9.69
CA ARG A 62 -2.06 0.94 -10.65
C ARG A 62 -0.95 0.97 -11.68
N LEU A 63 -0.73 -0.17 -12.33
CA LEU A 63 0.21 -0.32 -13.42
C LEU A 63 -0.51 -0.17 -14.75
N ILE A 64 0.16 0.44 -15.72
CA ILE A 64 -0.21 0.41 -17.13
C ILE A 64 0.85 -0.41 -17.87
N ASP A 65 0.46 -1.57 -18.36
CA ASP A 65 1.26 -2.35 -19.30
C ASP A 65 0.85 -1.97 -20.74
N PHE A 66 1.84 -1.59 -21.53
CA PHE A 66 1.69 -1.22 -22.93
C PHE A 66 1.81 -2.45 -23.82
N GLU A 67 1.00 -2.53 -24.87
CA GLU A 67 1.14 -3.59 -25.87
C GLU A 67 2.42 -3.41 -26.69
N ARG A 68 2.87 -4.49 -27.35
CA ARG A 68 4.10 -4.47 -28.13
C ARG A 68 4.01 -3.42 -29.25
N GLY A 69 4.89 -2.41 -29.17
CA GLY A 69 4.94 -1.31 -30.14
C GLY A 69 4.18 -0.05 -29.71
N GLU A 70 3.43 -0.08 -28.61
CA GLU A 70 2.89 1.13 -27.98
C GLU A 70 3.98 1.87 -27.20
N ASP A 71 4.00 3.19 -27.29
CA ASP A 71 4.88 4.07 -26.51
C ASP A 71 4.03 4.91 -25.55
N SER A 72 4.50 5.03 -24.30
CA SER A 72 3.88 5.87 -23.28
C SER A 72 3.75 7.33 -23.72
N HIS A 73 4.62 7.80 -24.62
CA HIS A 73 4.53 9.16 -25.15
C HIS A 73 3.44 9.35 -26.22
N SER A 74 3.10 8.30 -26.97
CA SER A 74 2.19 8.38 -28.12
C SER A 74 0.74 8.02 -27.81
N VAL A 75 0.49 7.29 -26.71
CA VAL A 75 -0.89 6.95 -26.31
C VAL A 75 -1.69 8.21 -25.96
N THR A 76 -3.00 8.21 -26.25
CA THR A 76 -3.88 9.33 -25.86
C THR A 76 -4.42 9.15 -24.44
N ASP A 77 -4.76 10.24 -23.77
CA ASP A 77 -5.36 10.17 -22.43
C ASP A 77 -6.74 9.47 -22.46
N GLY A 78 -7.48 9.60 -23.57
CA GLY A 78 -8.74 8.88 -23.78
C GLY A 78 -8.55 7.36 -23.82
N ASN A 79 -7.48 6.86 -24.45
CA ASN A 79 -7.15 5.43 -24.45
C ASN A 79 -6.82 4.92 -23.05
N VAL A 80 -6.04 5.68 -22.27
CA VAL A 80 -5.66 5.32 -20.90
C VAL A 80 -6.88 5.29 -19.98
N LEU A 81 -7.74 6.32 -20.05
CA LEU A 81 -8.99 6.35 -19.28
C LEU A 81 -9.94 5.22 -19.69
N GLY A 82 -10.00 4.90 -20.99
CA GLY A 82 -10.73 3.74 -21.51
C GLY A 82 -10.23 2.43 -20.90
N ALA A 83 -8.91 2.22 -20.85
CA ALA A 83 -8.30 1.04 -20.25
C ALA A 83 -8.57 0.95 -18.74
N PHE A 84 -8.53 2.07 -18.02
CA PHE A 84 -8.89 2.13 -16.59
C PHE A 84 -10.35 1.71 -16.35
N LYS A 85 -11.28 2.21 -17.18
CA LYS A 85 -12.71 1.83 -17.11
C LYS A 85 -12.91 0.35 -17.43
N ALA A 86 -12.24 -0.15 -18.47
CA ALA A 86 -12.33 -1.54 -18.91
C ALA A 86 -11.79 -2.55 -17.89
N ALA A 87 -10.82 -2.16 -17.06
CA ALA A 87 -10.26 -3.01 -16.00
C ALA A 87 -11.23 -3.26 -14.83
N GLY A 88 -12.45 -2.71 -14.85
CA GLY A 88 -13.44 -2.91 -13.79
C GLY A 88 -13.11 -2.21 -12.47
N LEU A 89 -12.09 -1.35 -12.46
CA LEU A 89 -11.58 -0.70 -11.25
C LEU A 89 -12.47 0.43 -10.71
N ARG A 90 -13.52 0.82 -11.45
CA ARG A 90 -14.43 1.90 -11.02
C ARG A 90 -15.09 1.59 -9.68
N VAL A 91 -15.55 0.35 -9.48
CA VAL A 91 -16.23 -0.04 -8.24
C VAL A 91 -15.28 0.06 -7.04
N GLU A 92 -14.05 -0.43 -7.19
CA GLU A 92 -13.03 -0.34 -6.16
C GLU A 92 -12.64 1.13 -5.86
N PHE A 93 -12.43 1.92 -6.91
CA PHE A 93 -12.09 3.33 -6.79
C PHE A 93 -13.17 4.11 -6.06
N GLU A 94 -14.44 3.95 -6.43
CA GLU A 94 -15.56 4.63 -5.78
C GLU A 94 -15.76 4.15 -4.34
N ALA A 95 -15.60 2.85 -4.07
CA ALA A 95 -15.69 2.32 -2.71
C ALA A 95 -14.61 2.92 -1.81
N LEU A 96 -13.35 2.93 -2.25
CA LEU A 96 -12.26 3.55 -1.50
C LEU A 96 -12.46 5.06 -1.38
N ARG A 97 -12.93 5.73 -2.42
CA ARG A 97 -13.20 7.19 -2.39
C ARG A 97 -14.24 7.53 -1.34
N ALA A 98 -15.30 6.73 -1.23
CA ALA A 98 -16.33 6.91 -0.20
C ALA A 98 -15.76 6.74 1.21
N VAL A 99 -14.81 5.83 1.41
CA VAL A 99 -14.08 5.69 2.68
C VAL A 99 -13.22 6.92 2.95
N CYS A 100 -12.37 7.32 2.00
CA CYS A 100 -11.49 8.49 2.13
C CYS A 100 -12.26 9.77 2.48
N ALA A 101 -13.38 10.01 1.80
CA ALA A 101 -14.20 11.20 2.00
C ALA A 101 -14.73 11.34 3.45
N ARG A 102 -14.98 10.23 4.15
CA ARG A 102 -15.40 10.24 5.56
C ARG A 102 -14.33 10.80 6.50
N TYR A 103 -13.06 10.72 6.08
CA TYR A 103 -11.91 11.24 6.81
C TYR A 103 -11.44 12.59 6.26
N GLY A 104 -12.24 13.23 5.40
CA GLY A 104 -11.85 14.49 4.75
C GLY A 104 -10.66 14.35 3.78
N LYS A 105 -10.39 13.12 3.31
CA LYS A 105 -9.28 12.83 2.38
C LYS A 105 -9.78 12.70 0.96
N GLU A 106 -9.00 13.20 0.02
CA GLU A 106 -9.22 13.00 -1.41
C GLU A 106 -8.63 11.66 -1.85
N LEU A 107 -9.22 11.05 -2.88
CA LEU A 107 -8.67 9.89 -3.55
C LEU A 107 -8.43 10.21 -5.03
N VAL A 108 -7.23 9.90 -5.51
CA VAL A 108 -6.92 9.84 -6.94
C VAL A 108 -6.35 8.48 -7.29
N ALA A 109 -6.55 8.01 -8.52
CA ALA A 109 -5.86 6.84 -9.02
C ALA A 109 -4.62 7.29 -9.80
N VAL A 110 -3.46 6.73 -9.45
CA VAL A 110 -2.19 7.03 -10.11
C VAL A 110 -1.80 5.83 -10.96
N LEU A 111 -1.77 6.02 -12.27
CA LEU A 111 -1.47 4.99 -13.24
C LEU A 111 -0.03 5.14 -13.71
N LEU A 112 0.82 4.20 -13.29
CA LEU A 112 2.25 4.22 -13.52
C LEU A 112 2.61 3.33 -14.73
N PRO A 113 3.47 3.79 -15.65
CA PRO A 113 3.95 2.95 -16.73
C PRO A 113 4.79 1.80 -16.15
N GLU A 114 4.49 0.57 -16.57
CA GLU A 114 5.25 -0.61 -16.19
C GLU A 114 6.11 -1.09 -17.36
N ARG A 115 7.43 -1.07 -17.15
CA ARG A 115 8.48 -1.45 -18.10
C ARG A 115 9.80 -1.58 -17.36
N GLU A 116 10.89 -1.88 -18.06
CA GLU A 116 12.22 -1.90 -17.44
C GLU A 116 12.57 -0.53 -16.82
N PRO A 117 12.94 -0.45 -15.52
CA PRO A 117 13.21 0.83 -14.85
C PRO A 117 14.32 1.66 -15.50
N ALA A 118 15.29 1.00 -16.14
CA ALA A 118 16.35 1.68 -16.89
C ALA A 118 15.84 2.45 -18.12
N ALA A 119 14.63 2.16 -18.60
CA ALA A 119 13.98 2.87 -19.69
C ALA A 119 13.07 4.03 -19.22
N LEU A 120 13.02 4.28 -17.90
CA LEU A 120 12.25 5.38 -17.31
C LEU A 120 13.16 6.56 -17.00
N ASP A 121 12.65 7.77 -17.25
CA ASP A 121 13.35 9.02 -17.01
C ASP A 121 12.39 10.13 -16.55
N ASP A 122 12.91 11.34 -16.35
CA ASP A 122 12.14 12.51 -15.93
C ASP A 122 11.05 12.94 -16.92
N GLY A 123 11.19 12.57 -18.20
CA GLY A 123 10.24 12.85 -19.27
C GLY A 123 9.17 11.77 -19.44
N THR A 124 9.30 10.63 -18.77
CA THR A 124 8.34 9.54 -18.86
C THR A 124 6.97 9.98 -18.30
N PRO A 125 5.87 9.80 -19.05
CA PRO A 125 4.56 10.20 -18.58
C PRO A 125 3.95 9.17 -17.63
N PHE A 126 3.10 9.66 -16.74
CA PHE A 126 2.16 8.89 -15.94
C PHE A 126 0.80 9.60 -15.93
N TRP A 127 -0.23 8.91 -15.46
CA TRP A 127 -1.59 9.45 -15.49
C TRP A 127 -2.23 9.48 -14.11
N ILE A 128 -3.07 10.48 -13.90
CA ILE A 128 -3.87 10.65 -12.70
C ILE A 128 -5.33 10.61 -13.13
N VAL A 129 -6.09 9.67 -12.58
CA VAL A 129 -7.54 9.60 -12.73
C VAL A 129 -8.18 10.13 -11.45
N SER A 130 -9.14 11.04 -11.61
CA SER A 130 -9.87 11.69 -10.51
C SER A 130 -11.35 11.81 -10.84
N THR A 131 -12.18 12.17 -9.86
CA THR A 131 -13.59 12.48 -10.07
C THR A 131 -13.76 13.97 -10.37
N GLY A 132 -14.35 14.31 -11.52
CA GLY A 132 -14.72 15.67 -11.88
C GLY A 132 -15.95 16.17 -11.14
N LYS A 133 -16.33 17.44 -11.39
CA LYS A 133 -17.44 18.11 -10.69
C LYS A 133 -18.79 17.40 -10.87
N ASP A 134 -19.00 16.76 -12.02
CA ASP A 134 -20.25 16.07 -12.36
C ASP A 134 -20.26 14.60 -11.91
N GLY A 135 -19.26 14.16 -11.14
CA GLY A 135 -19.10 12.76 -10.74
C GLY A 135 -18.46 11.87 -11.81
N GLU A 136 -18.20 12.40 -13.00
CA GLU A 136 -17.53 11.68 -14.08
C GLU A 136 -16.02 11.59 -13.88
N LEU A 137 -15.42 10.48 -14.32
CA LEU A 137 -13.98 10.29 -14.23
C LEU A 137 -13.25 11.18 -15.23
N THR A 138 -12.30 11.96 -14.73
CA THR A 138 -11.37 12.78 -15.52
C THR A 138 -9.96 12.19 -15.46
N ILE A 139 -9.15 12.47 -16.47
CA ILE A 139 -7.76 12.02 -16.54
C ILE A 139 -6.83 13.21 -16.81
N ALA A 140 -5.68 13.23 -16.16
CA ALA A 140 -4.61 14.18 -16.39
C ALA A 140 -3.30 13.43 -16.63
N ARG A 141 -2.53 13.86 -17.63
CA ARG A 141 -1.17 13.40 -17.89
C ARG A 141 -0.17 14.28 -17.16
N SER A 142 0.84 13.68 -16.54
CA SER A 142 1.96 14.37 -15.91
C SER A 142 3.27 13.59 -16.15
N MET A 143 4.42 14.15 -15.77
CA MET A 143 5.74 13.58 -16.02
C MET A 143 6.43 13.15 -14.73
N LEU A 144 7.32 12.15 -14.77
CA LEU A 144 8.00 11.67 -13.57
C LEU A 144 8.80 12.75 -12.83
N ARG A 145 9.32 13.78 -13.51
CA ARG A 145 9.92 14.97 -12.85
C ARG A 145 8.93 15.68 -11.92
N ASP A 146 7.68 15.78 -12.32
CA ASP A 146 6.62 16.45 -11.56
C ASP A 146 6.16 15.58 -10.40
N LEU A 147 6.12 14.25 -10.58
CA LEU A 147 5.93 13.29 -9.49
C LEU A 147 7.05 13.40 -8.43
N LYS A 148 8.32 13.46 -8.85
CA LYS A 148 9.46 13.66 -7.94
C LYS A 148 9.31 14.95 -7.13
N LYS A 149 8.92 16.04 -7.79
CA LYS A 149 8.66 17.33 -7.14
C LYS A 149 7.49 17.23 -6.14
N ALA A 150 6.40 16.59 -6.53
CA ALA A 150 5.24 16.36 -5.65
C ALA A 150 5.64 15.57 -4.40
N ILE A 151 6.39 14.47 -4.58
CA ILE A 151 6.89 13.65 -3.47
C ILE A 151 7.69 14.48 -2.47
N ARG A 152 8.67 15.25 -2.93
CA ARG A 152 9.48 16.10 -2.03
C ARG A 152 8.63 17.16 -1.34
N THR A 153 7.67 17.75 -2.06
CA THR A 153 6.80 18.79 -1.52
C THR A 153 5.89 18.25 -0.42
N HIS A 154 5.17 17.17 -0.68
CA HIS A 154 4.22 16.58 0.27
C HIS A 154 4.90 15.78 1.39
N SER A 155 6.15 15.37 1.21
CA SER A 155 6.94 14.73 2.27
C SER A 155 7.67 15.72 3.17
N GLY A 156 7.57 17.03 2.89
CA GLY A 156 8.30 18.05 3.64
C GLY A 156 9.80 18.09 3.38
N GLY A 157 10.25 17.53 2.26
CA GLY A 157 11.64 17.53 1.83
C GLY A 157 12.06 16.23 1.13
N PRO A 158 13.37 16.07 0.87
CA PRO A 158 13.89 14.87 0.23
C PRO A 158 13.66 13.59 1.07
N VAL A 159 13.30 12.49 0.40
CA VAL A 159 13.06 11.17 1.02
C VAL A 159 13.87 10.12 0.28
N ARG A 160 14.69 9.36 1.01
CA ARG A 160 15.54 8.29 0.46
C ARG A 160 15.23 6.96 1.15
N VAL A 161 15.24 5.87 0.39
CA VAL A 161 15.18 4.49 0.92
C VAL A 161 16.55 4.03 1.41
N GLY A 162 17.63 4.57 0.83
CA GLY A 162 19.03 4.23 1.12
C GLY A 162 19.85 4.26 -0.17
N GLY A 163 21.18 4.18 -0.06
CA GLY A 163 22.06 4.30 -1.25
C GLY A 163 21.96 3.15 -2.26
N LYS A 164 21.48 1.98 -1.83
CA LYS A 164 21.35 0.79 -2.69
C LYS A 164 20.04 0.74 -3.50
N GLY A 165 19.06 1.58 -3.15
CA GLY A 165 17.70 1.46 -3.68
C GLY A 165 17.02 0.14 -3.27
N LEU A 166 15.88 -0.13 -3.93
CA LEU A 166 15.12 -1.35 -3.75
C LEU A 166 15.66 -2.49 -4.62
N ILE A 167 15.72 -3.70 -4.05
CA ILE A 167 15.94 -4.93 -4.83
C ILE A 167 14.62 -5.35 -5.50
N TYR A 168 13.51 -5.25 -4.78
CA TYR A 168 12.17 -5.53 -5.27
C TYR A 168 11.27 -4.30 -5.07
N GLY A 169 10.47 -3.99 -6.08
CA GLY A 169 9.48 -2.90 -6.04
C GLY A 169 8.14 -3.38 -6.56
N THR A 170 7.09 -2.64 -6.23
CA THR A 170 5.70 -2.89 -6.66
C THR A 170 5.38 -2.30 -8.03
N SER A 171 6.20 -1.35 -8.50
CA SER A 171 6.19 -0.77 -9.84
C SER A 171 7.60 -0.45 -10.34
N ALA A 172 7.76 -0.32 -11.66
CA ALA A 172 8.99 0.14 -12.27
C ALA A 172 9.37 1.57 -11.85
N VAL A 173 8.37 2.44 -11.70
CA VAL A 173 8.55 3.82 -11.22
C VAL A 173 9.05 3.83 -9.77
N GLU A 174 8.51 2.99 -8.89
CA GLU A 174 9.01 2.87 -7.52
C GLU A 174 10.48 2.42 -7.49
N CYS A 175 10.85 1.44 -8.32
CA CYS A 175 12.23 0.99 -8.48
C CYS A 175 13.16 2.15 -8.89
N LEU A 176 12.80 2.92 -9.92
CA LEU A 176 13.55 4.11 -10.34
C LEU A 176 13.69 5.12 -9.19
N LEU A 177 12.56 5.47 -8.55
CA LEU A 177 12.51 6.49 -7.50
C LEU A 177 13.27 6.10 -6.24
N SER A 178 13.41 4.80 -5.95
CA SER A 178 14.18 4.30 -4.81
C SER A 178 15.66 4.67 -4.83
N LEU A 179 16.21 4.97 -6.00
CA LEU A 179 17.59 5.41 -6.23
C LEU A 179 17.74 6.94 -6.16
N THR A 180 16.64 7.65 -5.90
CA THR A 180 16.60 9.11 -5.84
C THR A 180 16.29 9.60 -4.42
N ASP A 181 16.19 10.91 -4.27
CA ASP A 181 15.74 11.58 -3.06
C ASP A 181 14.23 11.92 -3.09
N ALA A 182 13.49 11.21 -3.94
CA ALA A 182 12.04 11.26 -4.05
C ALA A 182 11.46 9.84 -4.02
N ALA A 183 11.81 9.06 -2.98
CA ALA A 183 11.26 7.73 -2.77
C ALA A 183 9.71 7.76 -2.83
N TYR A 184 9.12 6.79 -3.52
CA TYR A 184 7.68 6.74 -3.71
C TYR A 184 6.93 6.75 -2.36
N PRO A 185 5.72 7.33 -2.28
CA PRO A 185 5.01 7.51 -1.01
C PRO A 185 4.77 6.18 -0.28
N GLY A 186 4.53 6.26 1.02
CA GLY A 186 4.25 5.06 1.81
C GLY A 186 2.95 4.40 1.40
N ASP A 187 2.87 3.10 1.61
CA ASP A 187 1.71 2.27 1.38
C ASP A 187 1.10 1.80 2.71
N ALA A 188 -0.22 1.64 2.70
CA ALA A 188 -0.93 0.80 3.64
C ALA A 188 -1.34 -0.46 2.87
N ASP A 189 -0.73 -1.60 3.19
CA ASP A 189 -1.00 -2.88 2.51
C ASP A 189 -2.49 -3.25 2.61
N ALA A 190 -3.07 -3.05 3.79
CA ALA A 190 -4.50 -3.26 4.01
C ALA A 190 -5.06 -2.32 5.08
N VAL A 191 -6.25 -1.80 4.81
CA VAL A 191 -7.09 -1.08 5.74
C VAL A 191 -8.44 -1.77 5.80
N LEU A 192 -8.83 -2.23 7.00
CA LEU A 192 -10.13 -2.86 7.19
C LEU A 192 -11.18 -1.84 7.54
N VAL A 193 -12.29 -1.91 6.80
CA VAL A 193 -13.45 -1.04 6.93
C VAL A 193 -14.64 -1.90 7.36
N ASN A 194 -15.35 -1.46 8.40
CA ASN A 194 -16.53 -2.15 8.89
C ASN A 194 -17.77 -1.83 8.03
N THR A 195 -18.90 -2.45 8.37
CA THR A 195 -20.21 -2.24 7.73
C THR A 195 -20.68 -0.79 7.71
N ASP A 196 -20.24 0.02 8.66
CA ASP A 196 -20.62 1.43 8.75
C ASP A 196 -19.75 2.32 7.86
N GLY A 197 -18.75 1.77 7.17
CA GLY A 197 -17.77 2.53 6.39
C GLY A 197 -16.65 3.14 7.23
N HIS A 198 -16.46 2.69 8.48
CA HIS A 198 -15.39 3.15 9.36
C HIS A 198 -14.18 2.24 9.30
N VAL A 199 -13.01 2.83 9.14
CA VAL A 199 -11.72 2.14 9.31
C VAL A 199 -11.60 1.67 10.75
N ARG A 200 -11.20 0.40 10.92
CA ARG A 200 -10.95 -0.23 12.23
C ARG A 200 -9.51 -0.65 12.42
N TYR A 201 -8.84 -1.01 11.32
CA TYR A 201 -7.46 -1.47 11.35
C TYR A 201 -6.68 -0.94 10.16
N VAL A 202 -5.45 -0.51 10.41
CA VAL A 202 -4.37 -0.39 9.43
C VAL A 202 -3.47 -1.61 9.60
N ILE A 203 -3.14 -2.29 8.51
CA ILE A 203 -2.39 -3.53 8.51
C ILE A 203 -1.22 -3.42 7.55
N GLU A 204 -0.08 -3.88 8.01
CA GLU A 204 1.18 -3.94 7.27
C GLU A 204 1.60 -5.40 7.11
N PHE A 205 1.91 -5.79 5.89
CA PHE A 205 2.28 -7.14 5.53
C PHE A 205 3.81 -7.31 5.54
N LYS A 206 4.28 -8.25 6.34
CA LYS A 206 5.71 -8.57 6.51
C LYS A 206 6.00 -9.98 5.99
N LYS A 207 6.52 -10.04 4.77
CA LYS A 207 6.97 -11.28 4.14
C LYS A 207 8.28 -11.76 4.76
N HIS A 208 8.26 -12.92 5.40
CA HIS A 208 9.43 -13.57 5.98
C HIS A 208 10.01 -14.61 5.02
N THR A 209 11.19 -14.32 4.47
CA THR A 209 11.84 -15.14 3.44
C THR A 209 13.04 -15.96 3.93
N LEU A 210 13.49 -15.71 5.17
CA LEU A 210 14.64 -16.37 5.77
C LEU A 210 14.28 -17.77 6.32
N THR A 211 15.29 -18.61 6.51
CA THR A 211 15.15 -19.92 7.16
C THR A 211 14.97 -19.81 8.68
N ASP A 212 15.40 -18.69 9.25
CA ASP A 212 15.32 -18.39 10.68
C ASP A 212 13.86 -18.35 11.19
N PRO A 213 13.63 -18.58 12.49
CA PRO A 213 12.30 -18.45 13.07
C PRO A 213 11.71 -17.05 12.85
N LEU A 214 10.44 -16.98 12.45
CA LEU A 214 9.72 -15.72 12.19
C LEU A 214 9.79 -14.79 13.40
N GLY A 215 9.65 -15.33 14.61
CA GLY A 215 9.72 -14.57 15.86
C GLY A 215 11.02 -13.81 16.13
N LYS A 216 12.10 -14.08 15.39
CA LYS A 216 13.37 -13.31 15.47
C LYS A 216 13.38 -12.06 14.58
N HIS A 217 12.36 -11.89 13.74
CA HIS A 217 12.29 -10.84 12.72
C HIS A 217 10.99 -10.03 12.84
N LEU A 218 10.64 -9.65 14.08
CA LEU A 218 9.44 -8.90 14.41
C LEU A 218 9.71 -7.40 14.50
N ALA A 219 8.66 -6.58 14.58
CA ALA A 219 8.78 -5.13 14.49
C ALA A 219 9.68 -4.52 15.57
N ASN A 220 9.66 -5.07 16.78
CA ASN A 220 10.52 -4.65 17.89
C ASN A 220 12.02 -4.88 17.64
N GLN A 221 12.40 -5.68 16.65
CA GLN A 221 13.81 -5.87 16.25
C GLN A 221 14.27 -4.86 15.19
N TYR A 222 13.33 -4.21 14.50
CA TYR A 222 13.61 -3.28 13.39
C TYR A 222 13.18 -1.84 13.70
N TYR A 223 12.51 -1.61 14.82
CA TYR A 223 12.16 -0.31 15.36
C TYR A 223 13.08 0.04 16.54
N PRO A 224 13.59 1.29 16.65
CA PRO A 224 13.39 2.42 15.73
C PRO A 224 14.33 2.41 14.52
N ALA A 225 15.35 1.56 14.49
CA ALA A 225 16.25 1.41 13.36
C ALA A 225 16.33 -0.06 12.93
N PRO A 226 16.41 -0.35 11.62
CA PRO A 226 16.49 0.60 10.49
C PRO A 226 15.13 1.12 9.98
N ASP A 227 14.01 0.57 10.45
CA ASP A 227 12.70 0.73 9.81
C ASP A 227 11.78 1.78 10.49
N GLY A 228 12.30 2.62 11.39
CA GLY A 228 11.50 3.57 12.19
C GLY A 228 10.52 4.40 11.37
N ARG A 229 10.99 4.97 10.26
CA ARG A 229 10.18 5.78 9.34
C ARG A 229 9.01 5.00 8.73
N LYS A 230 9.12 3.68 8.59
CA LYS A 230 8.05 2.83 8.09
C LYS A 230 6.97 2.59 9.15
N TYR A 231 7.35 2.34 10.40
CA TYR A 231 6.36 2.18 11.46
C TYR A 231 5.71 3.52 11.87
N GLN A 232 6.49 4.61 11.90
CA GLN A 232 5.99 5.95 12.23
C GLN A 232 4.94 6.45 11.23
N ARG A 233 5.13 6.24 9.91
CA ARG A 233 4.13 6.66 8.91
C ARG A 233 2.79 5.93 9.06
N LEU A 234 2.84 4.62 9.34
CA LEU A 234 1.63 3.80 9.51
C LEU A 234 0.92 4.14 10.81
N HIS A 235 1.67 4.46 11.86
CA HIS A 235 1.11 4.94 13.12
C HIS A 235 0.48 6.33 12.97
N ALA A 236 1.09 7.23 12.19
CA ALA A 236 0.51 8.53 11.85
C ALA A 236 -0.82 8.34 11.08
N LEU A 237 -0.87 7.43 10.11
CA LEU A 237 -2.12 7.07 9.43
C LEU A 237 -3.18 6.55 10.38
N ALA A 238 -2.85 5.58 11.24
CA ALA A 238 -3.80 5.03 12.21
C ALA A 238 -4.29 6.10 13.18
N SER A 239 -3.41 7.00 13.64
CA SER A 239 -3.76 8.09 14.55
C SER A 239 -4.68 9.11 13.88
N GLU A 240 -4.39 9.51 12.64
CA GLU A 240 -5.22 10.46 11.86
C GLU A 240 -6.63 9.88 11.65
N LEU A 241 -6.72 8.65 11.14
CA LEU A 241 -8.00 7.98 10.91
C LEU A 241 -8.75 7.70 12.22
N GLY A 242 -8.04 7.47 13.33
CA GLY A 242 -8.62 7.24 14.65
C GLY A 242 -9.03 8.50 15.43
N SER A 243 -8.49 9.67 15.06
CA SER A 243 -8.82 10.96 15.68
C SER A 243 -10.17 11.50 15.22
N SER A 244 -10.72 10.95 14.14
CA SER A 244 -12.09 11.21 13.71
C SER A 244 -13.09 10.60 14.72
N SER A 245 -14.33 11.12 14.77
CA SER A 245 -15.39 10.67 15.70
C SER A 245 -15.87 9.21 15.51
N HIS A 246 -15.19 8.44 14.68
CA HIS A 246 -15.54 7.08 14.24
C HIS A 246 -14.88 5.97 15.08
N GLY A 247 -14.10 6.33 16.10
CA GLY A 247 -13.48 5.42 17.06
C GLY A 247 -12.03 5.08 16.75
N ALA A 248 -11.36 4.43 17.70
CA ALA A 248 -9.93 4.13 17.59
C ALA A 248 -9.62 3.15 16.44
N VAL A 249 -8.60 3.50 15.64
CA VAL A 249 -8.04 2.65 14.59
C VAL A 249 -6.79 1.96 15.14
N SER A 250 -6.73 0.64 14.98
CA SER A 250 -5.62 -0.18 15.46
C SER A 250 -4.58 -0.44 14.37
N LEU A 251 -3.29 -0.42 14.70
CA LEU A 251 -2.22 -0.79 13.79
C LEU A 251 -1.78 -2.24 14.04
N VAL A 252 -1.80 -3.08 12.99
CA VAL A 252 -1.44 -4.50 13.06
C VAL A 252 -0.29 -4.82 12.10
N MET A 253 0.76 -5.45 12.61
CA MET A 253 1.79 -6.07 11.78
C MET A 253 1.40 -7.53 11.52
N PHE A 254 1.23 -7.87 10.24
CA PHE A 254 0.88 -9.21 9.79
C PHE A 254 2.06 -9.87 9.10
N TYR A 255 2.64 -10.86 9.75
CA TYR A 255 3.79 -11.61 9.25
C TYR A 255 3.35 -12.92 8.60
N TYR A 256 4.00 -13.28 7.51
CA TYR A 256 3.77 -14.55 6.82
C TYR A 256 5.06 -15.10 6.22
N SER A 257 5.29 -16.41 6.36
CA SER A 257 6.52 -17.04 5.88
C SER A 257 6.36 -17.66 4.49
N THR A 258 7.41 -17.54 3.67
CA THR A 258 7.51 -18.28 2.39
C THR A 258 8.22 -19.62 2.52
N LYS A 259 8.83 -19.90 3.67
CA LYS A 259 9.61 -21.13 3.92
C LYS A 259 8.87 -22.12 4.82
N ARG A 260 7.92 -21.63 5.62
CA ARG A 260 7.12 -22.44 6.54
C ARG A 260 5.66 -21.98 6.46
N PRO A 261 4.68 -22.87 6.67
CA PRO A 261 3.26 -22.49 6.72
C PRO A 261 2.95 -21.84 8.08
N LEU A 262 3.47 -20.63 8.29
CA LEU A 262 3.35 -19.86 9.52
C LEU A 262 2.90 -18.43 9.22
N ILE A 263 1.98 -17.94 10.04
CA ILE A 263 1.63 -16.52 10.15
C ILE A 263 1.82 -16.03 11.59
N ARG A 264 1.90 -14.72 11.79
CA ARG A 264 1.90 -14.10 13.12
C ARG A 264 1.33 -12.70 13.03
N LEU A 265 0.63 -12.26 14.07
CA LEU A 265 0.02 -10.93 14.16
C LEU A 265 0.53 -10.23 15.41
N GLN A 266 0.92 -8.97 15.27
CA GLN A 266 1.23 -8.08 16.39
C GLN A 266 0.36 -6.84 16.34
N LEU A 267 -0.40 -6.59 17.41
CA LEU A 267 -1.16 -5.37 17.62
C LEU A 267 -0.25 -4.35 18.29
N VAL A 268 -0.01 -3.24 17.62
CA VAL A 268 0.76 -2.12 18.18
C VAL A 268 -0.11 -1.42 19.22
N GLY A 269 0.44 -1.26 20.43
CA GLY A 269 -0.20 -0.54 21.53
C GLY A 269 0.12 0.94 21.51
N ALA A 270 1.42 1.25 21.50
CA ALA A 270 1.95 2.60 21.46
C ALA A 270 3.24 2.64 20.62
N LEU A 271 3.46 3.77 19.94
CA LEU A 271 4.68 4.04 19.20
C LEU A 271 5.26 5.39 19.67
N GLY A 272 6.36 5.34 20.41
CA GLY A 272 7.16 6.52 20.78
C GLY A 272 8.33 6.70 19.82
N PRO A 273 9.10 7.80 19.89
CA PRO A 273 10.23 8.06 18.99
C PRO A 273 11.26 6.92 18.92
N GLU A 274 11.55 6.31 20.08
CA GLU A 274 12.58 5.27 20.23
C GLU A 274 12.01 3.93 20.75
N SER A 275 10.71 3.83 20.97
CA SER A 275 10.06 2.65 21.55
C SER A 275 8.81 2.21 20.78
N LEU A 276 8.63 0.90 20.69
CA LEU A 276 7.44 0.27 20.14
C LEU A 276 6.89 -0.70 21.19
N GLU A 277 5.64 -0.49 21.58
CA GLU A 277 4.91 -1.39 22.48
C GLU A 277 4.00 -2.32 21.67
N ILE A 278 4.13 -3.62 21.88
CA ILE A 278 3.21 -4.63 21.35
C ILE A 278 2.18 -4.97 22.42
N LYS A 279 0.94 -4.54 22.20
CA LYS A 279 -0.18 -4.78 23.12
C LYS A 279 -0.66 -6.22 23.12
N ARG A 280 -0.59 -6.87 21.95
CA ARG A 280 -1.00 -8.27 21.78
C ARG A 280 -0.22 -8.92 20.66
N ASP A 281 0.20 -10.16 20.88
CA ASP A 281 0.94 -10.97 19.92
C ASP A 281 0.26 -12.33 19.79
N SER A 282 0.05 -12.82 18.57
CA SER A 282 -0.53 -14.16 18.35
C SER A 282 0.44 -15.30 18.65
N GLY A 283 1.74 -15.02 18.72
CA GLY A 283 2.77 -16.03 18.52
C GLY A 283 2.74 -16.60 17.09
N ASP A 284 3.58 -17.60 16.83
CA ASP A 284 3.60 -18.26 15.53
C ASP A 284 2.38 -19.18 15.40
N VAL A 285 1.54 -18.92 14.40
CA VAL A 285 0.33 -19.70 14.10
C VAL A 285 0.61 -20.60 12.90
N ARG A 286 0.50 -21.92 13.10
CA ARG A 286 0.61 -22.90 12.01
C ARG A 286 -0.65 -22.89 11.14
N ILE A 287 -0.44 -22.85 9.82
CA ILE A 287 -1.49 -22.83 8.80
C ILE A 287 -1.35 -23.98 7.79
N ASP A 288 -0.61 -25.02 8.15
CA ASP A 288 -0.45 -26.21 7.30
C ASP A 288 -1.80 -26.90 7.06
N GLY A 289 -2.09 -27.24 5.81
CA GLY A 289 -3.34 -27.89 5.40
C GLY A 289 -4.59 -27.01 5.45
N MET A 290 -4.49 -25.73 5.83
CA MET A 290 -5.63 -24.81 5.89
C MET A 290 -5.93 -24.18 4.53
N THR A 291 -7.22 -24.02 4.23
CA THR A 291 -7.71 -23.19 3.13
C THR A 291 -7.53 -21.70 3.44
N ASP A 292 -7.51 -20.85 2.41
CA ASP A 292 -7.44 -19.39 2.57
C ASP A 292 -8.56 -18.85 3.48
N ALA A 293 -9.75 -19.46 3.43
CA ALA A 293 -10.88 -19.09 4.27
C ALA A 293 -10.70 -19.43 5.75
N GLU A 294 -10.07 -20.57 6.07
CA GLU A 294 -9.75 -20.96 7.44
C GLU A 294 -8.65 -20.08 8.02
N VAL A 295 -7.62 -19.76 7.22
CA VAL A 295 -6.57 -18.82 7.61
C VAL A 295 -7.16 -17.43 7.89
N GLY A 296 -7.99 -16.91 6.97
CA GLY A 296 -8.71 -15.66 7.17
C GLY A 296 -9.62 -15.67 8.41
N GLY A 297 -10.33 -16.79 8.65
CA GLY A 297 -11.15 -16.96 9.86
C GLY A 297 -10.34 -16.87 11.16
N LYS A 298 -9.14 -17.47 11.21
CA LYS A 298 -8.23 -17.35 12.36
C LYS A 298 -7.74 -15.92 12.57
N ILE A 299 -7.41 -15.23 11.48
CA ILE A 299 -7.00 -13.82 11.52
C ILE A 299 -8.12 -12.96 12.12
N MET A 300 -9.35 -13.07 11.60
CA MET A 300 -10.50 -12.30 12.08
C MET A 300 -10.82 -12.60 13.55
N ALA A 301 -10.81 -13.88 13.93
CA ALA A 301 -11.02 -14.29 15.32
C ALA A 301 -9.98 -13.70 16.26
N TRP A 302 -8.70 -13.71 15.87
CA TRP A 302 -7.65 -13.05 16.65
C TRP A 302 -7.93 -11.55 16.75
N MET A 303 -8.29 -10.88 15.66
CA MET A 303 -8.62 -9.45 15.65
C MET A 303 -9.86 -9.10 16.49
N GLY A 304 -10.64 -10.09 16.94
CA GLY A 304 -11.88 -9.89 17.68
C GLY A 304 -13.08 -9.57 16.78
N ILE A 305 -12.94 -9.82 15.48
CA ILE A 305 -13.98 -9.62 14.48
C ILE A 305 -14.75 -10.93 14.35
N ARG A 306 -16.06 -10.91 14.67
CA ARG A 306 -16.94 -12.07 14.53
C ARG A 306 -17.59 -12.05 13.15
N LYS A 307 -17.70 -13.22 12.52
CA LYS A 307 -18.49 -13.42 11.30
C LYS A 307 -19.98 -13.34 11.60
#